data_AF-A0A1W2FT29-F1
#
_entry.id   AF-A0A1W2FT29-F1
#
_cell.length_a   1.000
_cell.length_b   1.000
_cell.length_c   1.000
_cell.angle_alpha   90.00
_cell.angle_beta   90.00
_cell.angle_gamma   90.00
#
_symmetry.space_group_name_H-M   'P 1'
#
loop_
_entity.id
_entity.type
_entity.pdbx_description
1 polymer ?
#
loop_
_entity_poly.entity_id
_entity_poly.type
_entity_poly.pdbx_seq_one_letter_code
_entity_poly.pdbx_strand_id
1 'polypeptide(L)'
;MSIDLAQLRTSFTNTPLDEADREEALHFLLRERRDGDADLLRHLLAQETAAHQEGWGVSESLGLAALLLAECGREEDVWALWEAKNASFDTMAGLDGFLLFPAGIAGTTAHVIADEDHPERGDLMTYVRR
;
A
#
# COMPACT_ATOMS: atom_id res chain seq x y z
N MET A 1 0.29 -24.66 -1.60
CA MET A 1 0.97 -24.92 -0.31
C MET A 1 0.64 -23.71 0.52
N SER A 2 0.04 -23.86 1.71
CA SER A 2 -0.43 -22.67 2.45
C SER A 2 0.74 -21.91 3.04
N ILE A 3 0.76 -20.59 2.90
CA ILE A 3 1.81 -19.73 3.44
C ILE A 3 1.91 -19.83 4.96
N ASP A 4 3.14 -19.97 5.46
CA ASP A 4 3.44 -19.75 6.87
C ASP A 4 3.57 -18.24 7.15
N LEU A 5 2.48 -17.63 7.61
CA LEU A 5 2.44 -16.19 7.92
C LEU A 5 3.43 -15.82 9.05
N ALA A 6 3.68 -16.72 10.00
CA ALA A 6 4.61 -16.44 11.10
C ALA A 6 6.05 -16.36 10.59
N GLN A 7 6.42 -17.27 9.68
CA GLN A 7 7.70 -17.19 8.98
C GLN A 7 7.76 -15.92 8.11
N LEU A 8 6.72 -15.66 7.31
CA LEU A 8 6.69 -14.53 6.38
C LEU A 8 6.93 -13.20 7.08
N ARG A 9 6.31 -12.96 8.25
CA ARG A 9 6.53 -11.76 9.07
C ARG A 9 8.00 -11.49 9.41
N THR A 10 8.84 -12.52 9.43
CA THR A 10 10.25 -12.42 9.79
C THR A 10 11.20 -12.42 8.59
N SER A 11 10.75 -12.92 7.43
CA SER A 11 11.61 -13.19 6.28
C SER A 11 11.11 -12.60 4.96
N PHE A 12 10.08 -11.76 4.97
CA PHE A 12 9.41 -11.28 3.76
C PHE A 12 10.34 -10.67 2.71
N THR A 13 11.38 -9.93 3.13
CA THR A 13 12.34 -9.33 2.18
C THR A 13 13.13 -10.37 1.36
N ASN A 14 13.22 -11.60 1.84
CA ASN A 14 13.97 -12.70 1.20
C ASN A 14 13.06 -13.85 0.75
N THR A 15 11.74 -13.70 0.88
CA THR A 15 10.76 -14.74 0.55
C THR A 15 10.11 -14.36 -0.78
N PRO A 16 10.50 -14.97 -1.91
CA PRO A 16 9.82 -14.70 -3.17
C PRO A 16 8.38 -15.20 -3.06
N LEU A 17 7.41 -14.34 -3.36
CA LEU A 17 6.00 -14.66 -3.40
C LEU A 17 5.49 -14.47 -4.82
N ASP A 18 4.86 -15.51 -5.38
CA ASP A 18 4.07 -15.35 -6.59
C ASP A 18 2.75 -14.62 -6.31
N GLU A 19 1.92 -14.43 -7.33
CA GLU A 19 0.64 -13.72 -7.17
C GLU A 19 -0.32 -14.42 -6.20
N ALA A 20 -0.46 -15.73 -6.31
CA ALA A 20 -1.35 -16.52 -5.46
C ALA A 20 -0.87 -16.51 -4.00
N ASP A 21 0.45 -16.56 -3.80
CA ASP A 21 1.09 -16.43 -2.51
C ASP A 21 0.82 -15.05 -1.88
N ARG A 22 0.97 -13.96 -2.64
CA ARG A 22 0.66 -12.61 -2.11
C ARG A 22 -0.81 -12.46 -1.75
N GLU A 23 -1.71 -12.97 -2.59
CA GLU A 23 -3.16 -12.99 -2.32
C GLU A 23 -3.48 -13.76 -1.02
N GLU A 24 -2.93 -14.97 -0.85
CA GLU A 24 -3.12 -15.77 0.36
C GLU A 24 -2.60 -15.04 1.61
N ALA A 25 -1.40 -14.44 1.53
CA ALA A 25 -0.81 -13.67 2.62
C ALA A 25 -1.69 -12.47 3.03
N LEU A 26 -2.20 -11.71 2.07
CA LEU A 26 -3.09 -10.58 2.31
C LEU A 26 -4.40 -11.03 2.97
N HIS A 27 -4.96 -12.15 2.54
CA HIS A 27 -6.15 -12.73 3.16
C HIS A 27 -5.92 -13.24 4.58
N PHE A 28 -4.72 -13.75 4.90
CA PHE A 28 -4.39 -14.07 6.28
C PHE A 28 -4.20 -12.80 7.13
N LEU A 29 -3.52 -11.77 6.59
CA LEU A 29 -3.36 -10.49 7.27
C LEU A 29 -4.70 -9.81 7.53
N LEU A 30 -5.66 -9.90 6.61
CA LEU A 30 -7.02 -9.39 6.84
C LEU A 30 -7.69 -10.00 8.09
N ARG A 31 -7.37 -11.26 8.41
CA ARG A 31 -7.96 -11.97 9.56
C ARG A 31 -7.15 -11.82 10.85
N GLU A 32 -5.83 -11.77 10.73
CA GLU A 32 -4.90 -11.89 11.85
C GLU A 32 -3.81 -10.80 11.89
N ARG A 33 -4.11 -9.58 11.39
CA ARG A 33 -3.18 -8.44 11.43
C ARG A 33 -2.74 -8.13 12.85
N ARG A 34 -1.47 -7.74 12.98
CA ARG A 34 -0.83 -7.24 14.20
C ARG A 34 -0.27 -5.84 13.94
N ASP A 35 -0.10 -5.04 14.99
CA ASP A 35 0.46 -3.68 14.90
C ASP A 35 1.86 -3.62 14.27
N GLY A 36 2.60 -4.74 14.34
CA GLY A 36 3.94 -4.89 13.75
C GLY A 36 3.96 -5.26 12.26
N ASP A 37 2.80 -5.44 11.61
CA ASP A 37 2.74 -5.95 10.23
C ASP A 37 2.91 -4.85 9.16
N ALA A 38 3.04 -3.58 9.54
CA ALA A 38 3.11 -2.45 8.60
C ALA A 38 4.24 -2.60 7.57
N ASP A 39 5.43 -3.07 7.97
CA ASP A 39 6.56 -3.23 7.05
C ASP A 39 6.35 -4.38 6.05
N LEU A 40 5.71 -5.47 6.49
CA LEU A 40 5.27 -6.56 5.62
C LEU A 40 4.21 -6.06 4.63
N LEU A 41 3.23 -5.28 5.10
CA LEU A 41 2.18 -4.71 4.25
C LEU A 41 2.74 -3.72 3.22
N ARG A 42 3.72 -2.90 3.61
CA ARG A 42 4.43 -2.01 2.67
C ARG A 42 5.19 -2.81 1.61
N HIS A 43 5.80 -3.93 1.99
CA HIS A 43 6.46 -4.83 1.05
C HIS A 43 5.48 -5.48 0.07
N LEU A 44 4.35 -6.01 0.56
CA LEU A 44 3.31 -6.62 -0.28
C LEU A 44 2.69 -5.58 -1.23
N LEU A 45 2.42 -4.35 -0.75
CA LEU A 45 1.92 -3.27 -1.59
C LEU A 45 2.91 -2.92 -2.70
N ALA A 46 4.22 -2.86 -2.40
CA ALA A 46 5.24 -2.59 -3.41
C ALA A 46 5.29 -3.68 -4.50
N GLN A 47 5.13 -4.96 -4.12
CA GLN A 47 5.06 -6.07 -5.07
C GLN A 47 3.81 -5.99 -5.96
N GLU A 48 2.64 -5.73 -5.37
CA GLU A 48 1.40 -5.52 -6.13
C GLU A 48 1.51 -4.30 -7.06
N THR A 49 2.09 -3.21 -6.57
CA THR A 49 2.34 -1.98 -7.35
C THR A 49 3.19 -2.27 -8.58
N ALA A 50 4.32 -2.97 -8.40
CA ALA A 50 5.20 -3.35 -9.51
C ALA A 50 4.49 -4.23 -10.55
N ALA A 51 3.63 -5.17 -10.10
CA ALA A 51 2.87 -6.02 -11.01
C ALA A 51 1.86 -5.23 -11.88
N HIS A 52 1.39 -4.07 -11.41
CA HIS A 52 0.42 -3.23 -12.12
C HIS A 52 1.03 -2.13 -12.99
N GLN A 53 2.36 -1.94 -12.97
CA GLN A 53 3.04 -0.98 -13.86
C GLN A 53 2.98 -1.41 -15.34
N GLU A 54 2.99 -2.72 -15.59
CA GLU A 54 2.93 -3.31 -16.94
C GLU A 54 1.60 -4.07 -17.18
N GLY A 55 0.77 -4.18 -16.15
CA GLY A 55 -0.52 -4.87 -16.15
C GLY A 55 -1.70 -3.97 -16.53
N TRP A 56 -2.87 -4.60 -16.73
CA TRP A 56 -4.13 -3.92 -16.99
C TRP A 56 -5.10 -4.14 -15.83
N GLY A 57 -5.85 -3.11 -15.47
CA GLY A 57 -6.88 -3.14 -14.43
C GLY A 57 -6.35 -2.90 -13.02
N VAL A 58 -7.26 -3.04 -12.05
CA VAL A 58 -6.97 -3.06 -10.61
C VAL A 58 -7.34 -4.44 -10.08
N SER A 59 -6.41 -5.10 -9.39
CA SER A 59 -6.68 -6.37 -8.71
C SER A 59 -7.29 -6.16 -7.31
N GLU A 60 -8.02 -7.17 -6.83
CA GLU A 60 -8.49 -7.20 -5.45
C GLU A 60 -7.32 -7.22 -4.45
N SER A 61 -6.23 -7.92 -4.80
CA SER A 61 -4.99 -7.98 -3.99
C SER A 61 -4.35 -6.60 -3.80
N LEU A 62 -4.24 -5.79 -4.84
CA LEU A 62 -3.72 -4.42 -4.74
C LEU A 62 -4.62 -3.57 -3.83
N GLY A 63 -5.94 -3.65 -4.03
CA GLY A 63 -6.90 -2.93 -3.19
C GLY A 63 -6.82 -3.35 -1.72
N LEU A 64 -6.70 -4.65 -1.45
CA LEU A 64 -6.56 -5.19 -0.11
C LEU A 64 -5.24 -4.79 0.55
N ALA A 65 -4.12 -4.83 -0.19
CA ALA A 65 -2.82 -4.38 0.30
C ALA A 65 -2.85 -2.89 0.69
N ALA A 66 -3.42 -2.05 -0.18
CA ALA A 66 -3.54 -0.62 0.07
C ALA A 66 -4.45 -0.33 1.28
N LEU A 67 -5.59 -1.01 1.40
CA LEU A 67 -6.48 -0.88 2.55
C LEU A 67 -5.80 -1.28 3.86
N LEU A 68 -5.16 -2.45 3.89
CA LEU A 68 -4.53 -2.98 5.09
C LEU A 68 -3.35 -2.10 5.55
N LEU A 69 -2.58 -1.54 4.62
CA LEU A 69 -1.51 -0.58 4.94
C LEU A 69 -2.09 0.75 5.44
N ALA A 70 -3.12 1.30 4.78
CA ALA A 70 -3.74 2.55 5.20
C ALA A 70 -4.27 2.46 6.64
N GLU A 71 -4.88 1.33 7.00
CA GLU A 71 -5.37 1.04 8.35
C GLU A 71 -4.27 0.83 9.40
N CYS A 72 -2.99 0.73 9.02
CA CYS A 72 -1.88 0.74 9.98
C CYS A 72 -1.68 2.10 10.66
N GLY A 73 -2.28 3.17 10.11
CA GLY A 73 -2.39 4.44 10.81
C GLY A 73 -1.16 5.36 10.74
N ARG A 74 -0.17 5.02 9.92
CA ARG A 74 1.12 5.75 9.87
C ARG A 74 1.12 6.78 8.76
N GLU A 75 1.39 8.04 9.09
CA GLU A 75 1.37 9.14 8.12
C GLU A 75 2.34 8.94 6.95
N GLU A 76 3.50 8.32 7.19
CA GLU A 76 4.52 8.09 6.16
C GLU A 76 4.07 7.12 5.06
N ASP A 77 3.06 6.27 5.32
CA ASP A 77 2.57 5.29 4.35
C ASP A 77 1.82 5.94 3.19
N VAL A 78 1.49 7.23 3.28
CA VAL A 78 0.88 7.99 2.18
C VAL A 78 1.70 7.91 0.89
N TRP A 79 3.03 7.86 0.99
CA TRP A 79 3.90 7.84 -0.18
C TRP A 79 3.82 6.49 -0.92
N ALA A 80 3.83 5.37 -0.20
CA ALA A 80 3.64 4.05 -0.80
C ALA A 80 2.22 3.89 -1.39
N LEU A 81 1.21 4.45 -0.73
CA LEU A 81 -0.17 4.43 -1.21
C LEU A 81 -0.35 5.33 -2.44
N TRP A 82 0.35 6.46 -2.50
CA TRP A 82 0.40 7.34 -3.66
C TRP A 82 1.07 6.65 -4.85
N GLU A 83 2.20 5.99 -4.64
CA GLU A 83 2.89 5.19 -5.67
C GLU A 83 1.96 4.11 -6.23
N ALA A 84 1.31 3.32 -5.36
CA ALA A 84 0.36 2.28 -5.76
C ALA A 84 -0.80 2.84 -6.59
N LYS A 85 -1.33 4.00 -6.21
CA LYS A 85 -2.38 4.70 -6.97
C LYS A 85 -1.88 5.25 -8.29
N ASN A 86 -0.60 5.58 -8.43
CA ASN A 86 -0.03 6.14 -9.67
C ASN A 86 0.65 5.09 -10.55
N ALA A 87 0.62 3.80 -10.16
CA ALA A 87 1.31 2.73 -10.89
C ALA A 87 0.88 2.63 -12.37
N SER A 88 -0.39 2.93 -12.66
CA SER A 88 -0.98 2.93 -13.99
C SER A 88 -2.22 3.81 -14.06
N PHE A 89 -2.78 4.00 -15.27
CA PHE A 89 -4.05 4.71 -15.42
C PHE A 89 -5.20 4.01 -14.68
N ASP A 90 -5.23 2.68 -14.72
CA ASP A 90 -6.30 1.89 -14.10
C ASP A 90 -6.24 1.97 -12.58
N THR A 91 -5.05 1.90 -11.98
CA THR A 91 -4.86 2.06 -10.53
C THR A 91 -5.20 3.47 -10.06
N MET A 92 -4.88 4.50 -10.85
CA MET A 92 -5.26 5.88 -10.56
C MET A 92 -6.78 6.06 -10.51
N ALA A 93 -7.50 5.43 -11.45
CA ALA A 93 -8.95 5.48 -11.50
C ALA A 93 -9.64 4.55 -10.48
N GLY A 94 -9.03 3.40 -10.18
CA GLY A 94 -9.67 2.32 -9.42
C GLY A 94 -9.36 2.29 -7.92
N LEU A 95 -8.20 2.78 -7.47
CA LEU A 95 -7.93 2.93 -6.03
C LEU A 95 -8.56 4.22 -5.49
N ASP A 96 -9.28 4.11 -4.38
CA ASP A 96 -9.98 5.27 -3.81
C ASP A 96 -9.00 6.27 -3.15
N GLY A 97 -9.29 7.56 -3.30
CA GLY A 97 -8.51 8.63 -2.70
C GLY A 97 -8.51 8.63 -1.16
N PHE A 98 -9.53 8.04 -0.51
CA PHE A 98 -9.54 7.97 0.97
C PHE A 98 -8.36 7.17 1.53
N LEU A 99 -7.81 6.23 0.75
CA LEU A 99 -6.65 5.42 1.13
C LEU A 99 -5.42 6.30 1.37
N LEU A 100 -5.33 7.49 0.75
CA LEU A 100 -4.21 8.43 0.89
C LEU A 100 -4.20 9.17 2.24
N PHE A 101 -5.02 8.77 3.21
CA PHE A 101 -5.07 9.39 4.53
C PHE A 101 -4.89 8.36 5.66
N PRO A 102 -3.77 7.61 5.69
CA PRO A 102 -3.53 6.57 6.70
C PRO A 102 -3.61 7.09 8.14
N ALA A 103 -3.13 8.31 8.41
CA ALA A 103 -3.22 8.97 9.71
C ALA A 103 -4.42 9.94 9.81
N GLY A 104 -5.43 9.75 8.97
CA GLY A 104 -6.55 10.68 8.77
C GLY A 104 -6.13 11.97 8.05
N ILE A 105 -7.13 12.78 7.67
CA ILE A 105 -6.90 13.99 6.84
C ILE A 105 -5.88 14.92 7.49
N ALA A 106 -6.05 15.25 8.78
CA ALA A 106 -5.20 16.21 9.46
C ALA A 106 -3.75 15.71 9.61
N GLY A 107 -3.57 14.46 10.07
CA GLY A 107 -2.25 13.88 10.30
C GLY A 107 -1.47 13.72 9.00
N THR A 108 -2.09 13.10 8.00
CA THR A 108 -1.42 12.89 6.71
C THR A 108 -1.16 14.21 5.96
N THR A 109 -2.10 15.16 5.99
CA THR A 109 -1.86 16.48 5.35
C THR A 109 -0.71 17.23 6.02
N ALA A 110 -0.61 17.19 7.36
CA ALA A 110 0.49 17.82 8.07
C ALA A 110 1.85 17.20 7.68
N HIS A 111 1.91 15.87 7.60
CA HIS A 111 3.10 15.14 7.15
C HIS A 111 3.53 15.55 5.74
N VAL A 112 2.61 15.49 4.77
CA VAL A 112 2.89 15.87 3.38
C VAL A 112 3.30 17.35 3.26
N ILE A 113 2.71 18.25 4.05
CA ILE A 113 3.11 19.66 4.05
C ILE A 113 4.55 19.83 4.52
N ALA A 114 4.95 19.10 5.57
CA ALA A 114 6.26 19.20 6.20
C ALA A 114 7.40 18.58 5.36
N ASP A 115 7.09 17.61 4.50
CA ASP A 115 8.07 16.92 3.65
C ASP A 115 8.37 17.71 2.35
N GLU A 116 8.96 18.91 2.49
CA GLU A 116 9.13 19.86 1.38
C GLU A 116 9.96 19.33 0.21
N ASP A 117 10.84 18.37 0.47
CA ASP A 117 11.79 17.82 -0.51
C ASP A 117 11.25 16.57 -1.24
N HIS A 118 10.09 16.03 -0.86
CA HIS A 118 9.55 14.84 -1.52
C HIS A 118 9.16 15.17 -2.98
N PRO A 119 9.71 14.45 -3.98
CA PRO A 119 9.56 14.81 -5.40
C PRO A 119 8.09 14.81 -5.86
N GLU A 120 7.26 13.95 -5.28
CA GLU A 120 5.84 13.80 -5.65
C GLU A 120 4.89 14.67 -4.81
N ARG A 121 5.41 15.45 -3.86
CA ARG A 121 4.59 16.26 -2.95
C ARG A 121 3.64 17.19 -3.70
N GLY A 122 4.12 17.84 -4.77
CA GLY A 122 3.31 18.77 -5.57
C GLY A 122 2.09 18.09 -6.21
N ASP A 123 2.27 16.88 -6.73
CA ASP A 123 1.23 16.13 -7.41
C ASP A 123 0.22 15.58 -6.42
N LEU A 124 0.67 14.99 -5.32
CA LEU A 124 -0.21 14.52 -4.25
C LEU A 124 -1.04 15.67 -3.67
N MET A 125 -0.41 16.80 -3.36
CA MET A 125 -1.12 17.99 -2.85
C MET A 125 -2.13 18.56 -3.84
N THR A 126 -1.87 18.44 -5.14
CA THR A 126 -2.82 18.84 -6.19
C THR A 126 -4.00 17.87 -6.26
N TYR A 127 -3.75 16.57 -6.10
CA TYR A 127 -4.77 15.53 -6.11
C TYR A 127 -5.74 15.67 -4.92
N VAL A 128 -5.23 15.74 -3.69
CA VAL A 128 -6.05 15.74 -2.46
C VAL A 128 -6.84 17.04 -2.22
N ARG A 129 -6.62 18.08 -3.05
CA ARG A 129 -7.37 19.35 -3.01
C ARG A 129 -8.58 19.38 -3.96
N ARG A 130 -8.74 18.37 -4.82
CA ARG A 130 -9.88 18.25 -5.74
C ARG A 130 -11.11 17.72 -5.03
#